data_AF-X0TZ36-F1
#
_entry.id   AF-X0TZ36-F1
#
_cell.length_a   1.000
_cell.length_b   1.000
_cell.length_c   1.000
_cell.angle_alpha   90.00
_cell.angle_beta   90.00
_cell.angle_gamma   90.00
#
_symmetry.space_group_name_H-M   'P 1'
#
loop_
_entity.id
_entity.type
_entity.pdbx_description
1 polymer ?
#
loop_
_entity_poly.entity_id
_entity_poly.type
_entity_poly.pdbx_seq_one_letter_code
_entity_poly.pdbx_strand_id
1 'polypeptide(L)'
;MGRKIAEFVLKNSNMIISVSFHRIDELFGFIDPEISESVKNRIHIIPMGVDFSSFRSQIDKNKLREKYGVSQKFIILFVGRLVEGKGCEFLIRGFKSVLDKFREVQLLILGRGPLGSDLKKIVQDLKIGGYVRFEGRVEHCMVSEYL
;
A
#
# COMPACT_ATOMS: atom_id res chain seq x y z
N MET A 1 4.76 -28.48 -1.07
CA MET A 1 4.12 -28.72 0.25
C MET A 1 2.89 -27.84 0.47
N GLY A 2 2.93 -26.54 0.17
CA GLY A 2 1.80 -25.62 0.41
C GLY A 2 0.47 -25.95 -0.28
N ARG A 3 0.48 -26.42 -1.55
CA ARG A 3 -0.75 -26.75 -2.30
C ARG A 3 -1.61 -27.82 -1.61
N LYS A 4 -1.02 -28.96 -1.26
CA LYS A 4 -1.74 -30.07 -0.58
C LYS A 4 -2.33 -29.64 0.77
N ILE A 5 -1.65 -28.75 1.49
CA ILE A 5 -2.17 -28.19 2.75
C ILE A 5 -3.38 -27.29 2.48
N ALA A 6 -3.29 -26.38 1.50
CA ALA A 6 -4.41 -25.52 1.12
C ALA A 6 -5.63 -26.36 0.70
N GLU A 7 -5.43 -27.36 -0.15
CA GLU A 7 -6.48 -28.29 -0.60
C GLU A 7 -7.11 -29.07 0.56
N PHE A 8 -6.30 -29.56 1.50
CA PHE A 8 -6.79 -30.22 2.70
C PHE A 8 -7.65 -29.28 3.55
N VAL A 9 -7.17 -28.07 3.83
CA VAL A 9 -7.90 -27.08 4.63
C VAL A 9 -9.23 -26.72 3.97
N LEU A 10 -9.24 -26.46 2.66
CA LEU A 10 -10.45 -26.09 1.93
C LEU A 10 -11.51 -27.20 1.96
N LYS A 11 -11.11 -28.45 1.72
CA LYS A 11 -12.02 -29.60 1.77
C LYS A 11 -12.67 -29.75 3.14
N ASN A 12 -11.89 -29.57 4.21
CA ASN A 12 -12.31 -29.80 5.58
C ASN A 12 -12.92 -28.57 6.29
N SER A 13 -13.08 -27.44 5.60
CA SER A 13 -13.68 -26.22 6.17
C SER A 13 -15.17 -26.12 5.86
N ASN A 14 -16.00 -25.78 6.85
CA ASN A 14 -17.43 -25.53 6.62
C ASN A 14 -17.69 -24.19 5.93
N MET A 15 -16.81 -23.21 6.15
CA MET A 15 -16.89 -21.86 5.60
C MET A 15 -15.48 -21.36 5.27
N ILE A 16 -15.34 -20.70 4.12
CA ILE A 16 -14.08 -20.12 3.64
C ILE A 16 -14.29 -18.62 3.48
N ILE A 17 -13.61 -17.84 4.31
CA ILE A 17 -13.70 -16.38 4.28
C ILE A 17 -12.47 -15.82 3.58
N SER A 18 -12.69 -14.92 2.63
CA SER A 18 -11.64 -14.15 1.95
C SER A 18 -11.95 -12.67 1.99
N VAL A 19 -10.90 -11.84 1.93
CA VAL A 19 -11.04 -10.37 1.93
C VAL A 19 -11.38 -9.80 0.56
N SER A 20 -11.20 -10.56 -0.52
CA SER A 20 -11.57 -10.16 -1.88
C SER A 20 -11.68 -11.34 -2.84
N PHE A 21 -12.39 -11.13 -3.97
CA PHE A 21 -12.47 -12.10 -5.06
C PHE A 21 -11.09 -12.39 -5.67
N HIS A 22 -10.24 -11.37 -5.82
CA HIS A 22 -8.90 -11.54 -6.39
C HIS A 22 -8.07 -12.60 -5.64
N ARG A 23 -8.18 -12.66 -4.31
CA ARG A 23 -7.49 -13.69 -3.51
C ARG A 23 -8.07 -15.09 -3.71
N ILE A 24 -9.36 -15.19 -3.98
CA ILE A 24 -9.99 -16.46 -4.34
C ILE A 24 -9.51 -16.91 -5.72
N ASP A 25 -9.44 -16.00 -6.69
CA ASP A 25 -8.94 -16.32 -8.03
C ASP A 25 -7.47 -16.79 -7.99
N GLU A 26 -6.62 -16.09 -7.22
CA GLU A 26 -5.23 -16.53 -6.97
C GLU A 26 -5.17 -17.94 -6.34
N LEU A 27 -6.03 -18.20 -5.34
CA LEU A 27 -6.10 -19.50 -4.66
C LEU A 27 -6.59 -20.60 -5.61
N PHE A 28 -7.61 -20.32 -6.41
CA PHE A 28 -8.18 -21.27 -7.37
C PHE A 28 -7.21 -21.57 -8.52
N GLY A 29 -6.39 -20.60 -8.94
CA GLY A 29 -5.29 -20.83 -9.87
C GLY A 29 -4.14 -21.66 -9.29
N PHE A 30 -4.06 -21.81 -7.96
CA PHE A 30 -3.00 -22.54 -7.27
C PHE A 30 -3.37 -23.99 -6.92
N ILE A 31 -4.65 -24.32 -6.78
CA ILE A 31 -5.15 -25.63 -6.36
C ILE A 31 -5.80 -26.42 -7.51
N ASP A 32 -6.17 -27.67 -7.23
CA ASP A 32 -6.91 -28.49 -8.19
C ASP A 32 -8.30 -27.90 -8.52
N PRO A 33 -8.66 -27.74 -9.82
CA PRO A 33 -9.96 -27.24 -10.24
C PRO A 33 -11.17 -28.00 -9.68
N GLU A 34 -11.07 -29.32 -9.48
CA GLU A 34 -12.16 -30.10 -8.88
C GLU A 34 -12.42 -29.67 -7.44
N ILE A 35 -11.34 -29.34 -6.72
CA ILE A 35 -11.42 -28.86 -5.35
C ILE A 35 -12.03 -27.47 -5.31
N SER A 36 -11.56 -26.56 -6.19
CA SER A 36 -12.11 -25.21 -6.35
C SER A 36 -13.63 -25.24 -6.58
N GLU A 37 -14.12 -26.10 -7.47
CA GLU A 37 -15.55 -26.22 -7.74
C GLU A 37 -16.30 -26.81 -6.53
N SER A 38 -15.73 -27.82 -5.85
CA SER A 38 -16.34 -28.44 -4.67
C SER A 38 -16.47 -27.52 -3.44
N VAL A 39 -15.72 -26.42 -3.40
CA VAL A 39 -15.71 -25.49 -2.25
C VAL A 39 -16.39 -24.16 -2.55
N LYS A 40 -16.78 -23.91 -3.81
CA LYS A 40 -17.28 -22.63 -4.30
C LYS A 40 -18.46 -22.07 -3.51
N ASN A 41 -19.42 -22.93 -3.14
CA ASN A 41 -20.61 -22.54 -2.37
C ASN A 41 -20.31 -22.23 -0.88
N ARG A 42 -19.09 -22.50 -0.41
CA ARG A 42 -18.64 -22.22 0.97
C ARG A 42 -17.85 -20.91 1.06
N ILE A 43 -17.66 -20.20 -0.06
CA ILE A 43 -16.84 -18.99 -0.11
C ILE A 43 -17.67 -17.77 0.23
N HIS A 44 -17.17 -16.98 1.18
CA HIS A 44 -17.75 -15.70 1.57
C HIS A 44 -16.69 -14.61 1.48
N ILE A 45 -17.02 -13.51 0.81
CA ILE A 45 -16.16 -12.33 0.76
C ILE A 45 -16.57 -11.38 1.90
N ILE A 46 -15.64 -11.18 2.84
CA ILE A 46 -15.78 -10.22 3.92
C ILE A 46 -14.58 -9.26 3.85
N PRO A 47 -14.73 -8.10 3.19
CA PRO A 47 -13.67 -7.10 3.10
C PRO A 47 -13.23 -6.64 4.49
N MET A 48 -11.94 -6.30 4.63
CA MET A 48 -11.44 -5.73 5.88
C MET A 48 -12.09 -4.35 6.11
N GLY A 49 -12.62 -4.16 7.32
CA GLY A 49 -13.11 -2.86 7.75
C GLY A 49 -11.97 -1.89 8.09
N VAL A 50 -12.32 -0.61 8.23
CA VAL A 50 -11.44 0.43 8.76
C VAL A 50 -12.12 1.06 9.97
N ASP A 51 -11.37 1.22 11.06
CA ASP A 51 -11.86 1.98 12.22
C ASP A 51 -11.74 3.47 11.93
N PHE A 52 -12.88 4.11 11.65
CA PHE A 52 -12.93 5.54 11.38
C PHE A 52 -12.51 6.40 12.58
N SER A 53 -12.64 5.91 13.81
CA SER A 53 -12.28 6.70 15.00
C SER A 53 -10.79 7.04 15.04
N SER A 54 -9.94 6.12 14.59
CA SER A 54 -8.49 6.28 14.45
C SER A 54 -8.07 7.35 13.42
N PHE A 55 -8.98 7.77 12.53
CA PHE A 55 -8.73 8.77 11.48
C PHE A 55 -9.50 10.09 11.68
N ARG A 56 -10.12 10.30 12.85
CA ARG A 56 -10.86 11.54 13.17
C ARG A 56 -9.98 12.69 13.64
N SER A 57 -8.66 12.52 13.68
CA SER A 57 -7.74 13.59 14.09
C SER A 57 -7.93 14.82 13.20
N GLN A 58 -8.25 15.96 13.80
CA GLN A 58 -8.15 17.25 13.13
C GLN A 58 -6.67 17.57 12.96
N ILE A 59 -6.07 17.08 11.88
CA ILE A 59 -4.69 17.40 11.56
C ILE A 59 -4.61 18.88 11.23
N ASP A 60 -3.67 19.56 11.85
CA ASP A 60 -3.24 20.86 11.39
C ASP A 60 -2.40 20.69 10.11
N LYS A 61 -3.08 20.72 8.96
CA LYS A 61 -2.43 20.61 7.65
C LYS A 61 -1.39 21.71 7.43
N ASN A 62 -1.51 22.86 8.10
CA ASN A 62 -0.50 23.93 7.99
C ASN A 62 0.81 23.51 8.66
N LYS A 63 0.77 22.83 9.80
CA LYS A 63 1.98 22.30 10.46
C LYS A 63 2.71 21.27 9.61
N LEU A 64 1.98 20.35 8.97
CA LEU A 64 2.58 19.39 8.02
C LEU A 64 3.23 20.12 6.85
N ARG A 65 2.53 21.10 6.28
CA ARG A 65 3.03 21.90 5.16
C ARG A 65 4.29 22.66 5.54
N GLU A 66 4.32 23.29 6.71
CA GLU A 66 5.49 23.97 7.25
C GLU A 66 6.65 22.99 7.46
N LYS A 67 6.41 21.85 8.12
CA LYS A 67 7.42 20.79 8.35
C LYS A 67 8.11 20.35 7.06
N TYR A 68 7.36 20.27 5.96
CA TYR A 68 7.87 19.82 4.66
C TYR A 68 8.20 20.95 3.68
N GLY A 69 8.13 22.21 4.11
CA GLY A 69 8.44 23.38 3.28
C GLY A 69 7.50 23.57 2.09
N VAL A 70 6.23 23.17 2.22
CA VAL A 70 5.22 23.26 1.16
C VAL A 70 4.39 24.52 1.34
N SER A 71 4.63 25.50 0.47
CA SER A 71 4.07 26.86 0.54
C SER A 71 2.56 26.99 0.30
N GLN A 72 1.80 25.90 0.10
CA GLN A 72 0.32 25.78 0.31
C GLN A 72 -0.39 24.75 -0.59
N LYS A 73 0.22 24.18 -1.64
CA LYS A 73 -0.58 23.44 -2.64
C LYS A 73 -0.65 21.93 -2.43
N PHE A 74 0.34 21.12 -2.78
CA PHE A 74 0.14 19.66 -2.82
C PHE A 74 1.21 18.83 -2.10
N ILE A 75 0.76 17.93 -1.23
CA ILE A 75 1.56 16.82 -0.71
C ILE A 75 0.92 15.55 -1.24
N ILE A 76 1.71 14.74 -1.96
CA ILE A 76 1.32 13.40 -2.36
C ILE A 76 1.87 12.46 -1.29
N LEU A 77 0.99 11.70 -0.64
CA LEU A 77 1.37 10.77 0.41
C LEU A 77 1.32 9.33 -0.10
N PHE A 78 2.38 8.58 0.19
CA PHE A 78 2.43 7.12 0.09
C PHE A 78 2.63 6.53 1.47
N VAL A 79 1.79 5.56 1.85
CA VAL A 79 1.93 4.80 3.10
C VAL A 79 1.93 3.31 2.78
N GLY A 80 3.02 2.61 3.11
CA GLY A 80 3.09 1.16 2.91
C GLY A 80 4.49 0.57 2.94
N ARG A 81 4.58 -0.76 2.88
CA ARG A 81 5.87 -1.46 2.75
C ARG A 81 6.54 -1.13 1.42
N LEU A 82 7.85 -0.93 1.44
CA LEU A 82 8.65 -0.69 0.23
C LEU A 82 9.03 -2.02 -0.43
N VAL A 83 8.05 -2.62 -1.11
CA VAL A 83 8.14 -3.89 -1.85
C VAL A 83 7.48 -3.73 -3.22
N GLU A 84 7.80 -4.60 -4.17
CA GLU A 84 7.35 -4.49 -5.57
C GLU A 84 5.83 -4.37 -5.70
N GLY A 85 5.08 -5.23 -5.00
CA GLY A 85 3.62 -5.24 -5.03
C GLY A 85 2.93 -3.99 -4.44
N LYS A 86 3.70 -3.01 -3.93
CA LYS A 86 3.17 -1.70 -3.53
C LYS A 86 3.46 -0.59 -4.54
N GLY A 87 4.24 -0.86 -5.59
CA GLY A 87 4.39 0.03 -6.74
C GLY A 87 5.00 1.40 -6.45
N CYS A 88 5.75 1.56 -5.36
CA CYS A 88 6.32 2.85 -4.96
C CYS A 88 7.29 3.41 -6.02
N GLU A 89 8.00 2.53 -6.75
CA GLU A 89 8.82 2.93 -7.89
C GLU A 89 8.01 3.66 -8.97
N PHE A 90 6.85 3.10 -9.36
CA PHE A 90 5.99 3.71 -10.38
C PHE A 90 5.48 5.07 -9.92
N LEU A 91 5.15 5.20 -8.62
CA LEU A 91 4.78 6.49 -8.03
C LEU A 91 5.91 7.51 -8.15
N ILE A 92 7.15 7.16 -7.81
CA ILE A 92 8.30 8.06 -7.91
C ILE A 92 8.55 8.49 -9.37
N ARG A 93 8.49 7.56 -10.31
CA ARG A 93 8.67 7.85 -11.74
C ARG A 93 7.53 8.72 -12.28
N GLY A 94 6.29 8.43 -11.93
CA GLY A 94 5.14 9.25 -12.31
C GLY A 94 5.16 10.63 -11.67
N PHE A 95 5.66 10.73 -10.43
CA PHE A 95 5.81 11.99 -9.71
C PHE A 95 6.75 12.97 -10.43
N LYS A 96 7.81 12.48 -11.10
CA LYS A 96 8.67 13.33 -11.94
C LYS A 96 7.86 14.11 -12.98
N SER A 97 6.92 13.44 -13.65
CA SER A 97 6.05 14.07 -14.66
C SER A 97 5.10 15.12 -14.07
N VAL A 98 4.68 14.92 -12.82
CA VAL A 98 3.89 15.93 -12.08
C VAL A 98 4.77 17.12 -11.73
N LEU A 99 5.95 16.87 -11.19
CA LEU A 99 6.90 17.90 -10.78
C LEU A 99 7.34 18.80 -11.94
N ASP A 100 7.46 18.26 -13.14
CA ASP A 100 7.80 19.01 -14.35
C ASP A 100 6.73 20.05 -14.72
N LYS A 101 5.47 19.79 -14.36
CA LYS A 101 4.34 20.70 -14.61
C LYS A 101 4.02 21.59 -13.40
N PHE A 102 4.28 21.09 -12.19
CA PHE A 102 3.93 21.75 -10.93
C PHE A 102 5.14 21.74 -9.99
N ARG A 103 5.75 22.90 -9.77
CA ARG A 103 6.94 23.01 -8.90
C ARG A 103 6.62 23.05 -7.40
N GLU A 104 5.37 23.35 -7.03
CA GLU A 104 4.89 23.42 -5.65
C GLU A 104 4.23 22.10 -5.19
N VAL A 105 4.98 20.99 -5.29
CA VAL A 105 4.52 19.66 -4.87
C VAL A 105 5.64 18.90 -4.15
N GLN A 106 5.29 18.16 -3.11
CA GLN A 106 6.19 17.21 -2.43
C GLN A 106 5.59 15.80 -2.45
N LEU A 107 6.46 14.80 -2.58
CA LEU A 107 6.12 13.38 -2.40
C LEU A 107 6.66 12.91 -1.05
N LEU A 108 5.75 12.47 -0.18
CA LEU A 108 6.06 11.94 1.14
C LEU A 108 5.86 10.42 1.16
N ILE A 109 6.89 9.68 1.52
CA ILE A 109 6.92 8.22 1.52
C ILE A 109 7.11 7.72 2.96
N LEU A 110 6.04 7.13 3.50
CA LEU A 110 6.01 6.49 4.82
C LEU A 110 6.08 4.97 4.62
N GLY A 111 7.16 4.38 5.10
CA GLY A 111 7.37 2.95 5.04
C GLY A 111 8.84 2.53 5.12
N ARG A 112 9.05 1.23 5.30
CA ARG A 112 10.33 0.56 5.11
C ARG A 112 10.12 -0.74 4.32
N GLY A 113 11.21 -1.23 3.74
CA GLY A 113 11.20 -2.48 3.00
C GLY A 113 12.50 -2.66 2.22
N PRO A 114 12.69 -3.84 1.64
CA PRO A 114 13.91 -4.21 0.92
C PRO A 114 14.24 -3.25 -0.23
N LEU A 115 13.23 -2.67 -0.89
CA LEU A 115 13.45 -1.75 -2.02
C LEU A 115 13.88 -0.33 -1.60
N GLY A 116 14.02 -0.03 -0.31
CA GLY A 116 14.27 1.34 0.16
C GLY A 116 15.51 1.99 -0.44
N SER A 117 16.60 1.23 -0.60
CA SER A 117 17.85 1.73 -1.21
C SER A 117 17.68 2.00 -2.71
N ASP A 118 17.02 1.10 -3.43
CA ASP A 118 16.79 1.23 -4.87
C ASP A 118 15.86 2.41 -5.18
N LEU A 119 14.80 2.60 -4.38
CA LEU A 119 13.89 3.74 -4.53
C LEU A 119 14.61 5.08 -4.30
N LYS A 120 15.53 5.15 -3.32
CA LYS A 120 16.36 6.34 -3.10
C LYS A 120 17.31 6.60 -4.28
N LYS A 121 17.88 5.54 -4.87
CA LYS A 121 18.70 5.64 -6.08
C LYS A 121 17.89 6.19 -7.25
N ILE A 122 16.67 5.71 -7.48
CA ILE A 122 15.78 6.24 -8.53
C ILE A 122 15.52 7.74 -8.32
N VAL A 123 15.27 8.18 -7.08
CA VAL A 123 15.09 9.61 -6.75
C VAL A 123 16.34 10.43 -7.07
N GLN A 124 17.53 9.90 -6.81
CA GLN A 124 18.81 10.55 -7.14
C GLN A 124 19.02 10.63 -8.64
N ASP A 125 18.82 9.51 -9.36
CA ASP A 125 18.98 9.42 -10.81
C ASP A 125 18.03 10.38 -11.55
N LEU A 126 16.81 10.53 -11.05
CA LEU A 126 15.82 11.47 -11.57
C LEU A 126 16.07 12.93 -11.16
N LYS A 127 17.04 13.18 -10.26
CA LYS A 127 17.39 14.51 -9.71
C LYS A 127 16.21 15.22 -9.03
N ILE A 128 15.39 14.47 -8.30
CA ILE A 128 14.19 15.00 -7.60
C ILE A 128 14.27 14.91 -6.08
N GLY A 129 15.46 14.66 -5.52
CA GLY A 129 15.66 14.49 -4.07
C GLY A 129 15.19 15.65 -3.19
N GLY A 130 15.15 16.87 -3.72
CA GLY A 130 14.58 18.04 -3.01
C GLY A 130 13.05 18.03 -2.87
N TYR A 131 12.37 17.13 -3.59
CA TYR A 131 10.92 17.04 -3.70
C TYR A 131 10.35 15.71 -3.17
N VAL A 132 11.22 14.80 -2.71
CA VAL A 132 10.82 13.49 -2.20
C VAL A 132 11.39 13.31 -0.80
N ARG A 133 10.52 12.98 0.16
CA ARG A 133 10.86 12.76 1.57
C ARG A 133 10.54 11.33 1.98
N PHE A 134 11.51 10.63 2.54
CA PHE A 134 11.34 9.30 3.11
C PHE A 134 11.33 9.40 4.64
N GLU A 135 10.17 9.26 5.27
CA GLU A 135 10.04 9.31 6.74
C GLU A 135 10.36 7.97 7.41
N GLY A 136 10.53 6.92 6.63
CA GLY A 136 10.68 5.57 7.16
C GLY A 136 9.36 5.05 7.73
N ARG A 137 9.44 4.08 8.65
CA ARG A 137 8.26 3.48 9.26
C ARG A 137 7.71 4.44 10.32
N VAL A 138 6.45 4.79 10.18
CA VAL A 138 5.66 5.54 11.17
C VAL A 138 4.77 4.54 11.91
N GLU A 139 4.61 4.72 13.22
CA GLU A 139 3.71 3.89 14.02
C GLU A 139 2.26 4.06 13.57
N HIS A 140 1.47 2.98 13.63
CA HIS A 140 0.15 2.96 13.01
C HIS A 140 -0.77 4.08 13.54
N CYS A 141 -0.75 4.32 14.85
CA CYS A 141 -1.53 5.38 15.50
C CYS A 141 -1.13 6.80 15.05
N MET A 142 0.09 6.99 14.53
CA MET A 142 0.61 8.28 14.07
C MET A 142 0.36 8.50 12.58
N VAL A 143 -0.07 7.48 11.82
CA VAL A 143 -0.31 7.61 10.37
C VAL A 143 -1.43 8.63 10.09
N SER A 144 -2.43 8.69 10.96
CA SER A 144 -3.52 9.67 10.86
C SER A 144 -3.06 11.11 11.08
N GLU A 145 -1.83 11.35 11.52
CA GLU A 145 -1.25 12.71 11.57
C GLU A 145 -0.71 13.18 10.21
N TYR A 146 -0.79 12.34 9.17
CA TYR A 146 -0.32 12.62 7.81
C TYR A 146 -1.43 12.72 6.74
N LEU A 147 -2.69 12.43 7.09
CA LEU A 147 -3.84 12.28 6.17
C LEU A 147 -4.77 13.52 6.07
#